data_AF-A0A318EQ33-F1
#
_entry.id   AF-A0A318EQ33-F1
#
_cell.length_a   1.000
_cell.length_b   1.000
_cell.length_c   1.000
_cell.angle_alpha   90.00
_cell.angle_beta   90.00
_cell.angle_gamma   90.00
#
_symmetry.space_group_name_H-M   'P 1'
#
loop_
_entity.id
_entity.type
_entity.pdbx_description
1 polymer ?
#
loop_
_entity_poly.entity_id
_entity_poly.type
_entity_poly.pdbx_seq_one_letter_code
_entity_poly.pdbx_strand_id
1 'polypeptide(L)' 'MAKKEKTIKVDNAEVIEYIYTPYITRNGVRIYAKQYGKKVFKIPKSK' A
#
# COMPACT_ATOMS: atom_id res chain seq x y z
N MET A 1 -16.00 -9.45 35.46
CA MET A 1 -15.10 -8.56 34.68
C MET A 1 -15.70 -8.37 33.29
N ALA A 2 -16.28 -7.19 33.04
CA ALA A 2 -16.95 -6.89 31.77
C ALA A 2 -15.93 -6.72 30.64
N LYS A 3 -16.09 -7.48 29.54
CA LYS A 3 -15.35 -7.25 28.30
C LYS A 3 -15.85 -5.94 27.71
N LYS A 4 -15.00 -4.91 27.70
CA LYS A 4 -15.28 -3.61 27.11
C LYS A 4 -15.21 -3.76 25.59
N GLU A 5 -16.38 -3.86 24.95
CA GLU A 5 -16.49 -3.75 23.50
C GLU A 5 -16.05 -2.34 23.09
N LYS A 6 -14.92 -2.26 22.38
CA LYS A 6 -14.47 -1.02 21.76
C LYS A 6 -15.26 -0.84 20.48
N THR A 7 -16.28 0.00 20.52
CA THR A 7 -16.96 0.51 19.32
C THR A 7 -15.96 1.35 18.54
N ILE A 8 -15.40 0.81 17.47
CA ILE A 8 -14.54 1.56 16.54
C ILE A 8 -15.50 2.34 15.64
N LYS A 9 -15.46 3.67 15.75
CA LYS A 9 -16.17 4.57 14.83
C LYS A 9 -15.49 4.46 13.47
N VAL A 10 -16.18 3.87 12.50
CA VAL A 10 -15.73 3.80 11.11
C VAL A 10 -16.16 5.10 10.46
N ASP A 11 -15.32 6.13 10.59
CA ASP A 11 -15.39 7.28 9.71
C ASP A 11 -15.14 6.77 8.27
N ASN A 12 -15.88 7.28 7.29
CA ASN A 12 -15.84 6.87 5.88
C ASN A 12 -14.47 7.17 5.23
N ALA A 13 -13.41 6.51 5.67
CA ALA A 13 -12.10 6.55 5.08
C ALA A 13 -12.09 5.55 3.92
N GLU A 14 -11.91 6.06 2.70
CA GLU A 14 -11.71 5.21 1.53
C GLU A 14 -10.57 4.24 1.82
N VAL A 15 -10.88 2.94 1.81
CA VAL A 15 -9.88 1.88 2.00
C VAL A 15 -9.00 1.84 0.76
N ILE A 16 -7.90 2.61 0.77
CA ILE A 16 -6.91 2.60 -0.31
C ILE A 16 -6.04 1.36 -0.13
N GLU A 17 -6.23 0.36 -0.98
CA GLU A 17 -5.32 -0.79 -1.08
C GLU A 17 -3.99 -0.33 -1.71
N TYR A 18 -2.86 -0.77 -1.14
CA TYR A 18 -1.54 -0.51 -1.69
C TYR A 18 -0.87 -1.81 -2.13
N ILE A 19 -0.20 -1.74 -3.28
CA ILE A 19 0.65 -2.81 -3.81
C ILE A 19 2.11 -2.44 -3.55
N TYR A 20 2.90 -3.41 -3.06
CA TYR A 20 4.33 -3.27 -2.82
C TYR A 20 5.11 -4.20 -3.74
N THR A 21 5.92 -3.64 -4.64
CA THR A 21 6.72 -4.45 -5.60
C THR A 21 8.19 -4.04 -5.62
N PRO A 22 9.13 -4.98 -5.85
CA PRO A 22 10.55 -4.66 -5.95
C PRO A 22 10.93 -3.98 -7.28
N TYR A 23 10.10 -4.15 -8.32
CA TYR A 23 10.26 -3.51 -9.62
C TYR A 23 8.92 -3.06 -10.18
N ILE A 24 8.98 -2.13 -11.12
CA ILE A 24 7.88 -1.76 -12.01
C ILE A 24 8.34 -1.88 -13.46
N THR A 25 7.41 -2.10 -14.37
CA THR A 25 7.68 -2.03 -15.80
C THR A 25 7.10 -0.71 -16.33
N ARG A 26 7.92 0.11 -16.96
CA ARG A 26 7.49 1.36 -17.60
C ARG A 26 8.09 1.44 -18.99
N ASN A 27 7.26 1.63 -20.01
CA ASN A 27 7.67 1.71 -21.41
C ASN A 27 8.53 0.50 -21.86
N GLY A 28 8.17 -0.71 -21.43
CA GLY A 28 8.91 -1.94 -21.76
C GLY A 28 10.20 -2.17 -20.97
N VAL A 29 10.63 -1.21 -20.14
CA VAL A 29 11.85 -1.33 -19.32
C VAL A 29 11.48 -1.68 -17.89
N ARG A 30 12.18 -2.65 -17.29
CA ARG A 30 12.07 -2.94 -15.85
C ARG A 30 12.94 -1.98 -15.06
N ILE A 31 12.30 -1.27 -14.13
CA ILE A 31 12.93 -0.34 -13.22
C ILE A 31 12.87 -0.95 -11.83
N TYR A 32 14.02 -1.11 -11.18
CA TYR A 32 14.13 -1.72 -9.85
C TYR A 32 14.21 -0.64 -8.77
N ALA A 33 13.50 -0.86 -7.65
CA ALA A 33 13.50 0.08 -6.52
C ALA A 33 14.91 0.31 -5.95
N LYS A 34 15.75 -0.73 -5.99
CA LYS A 34 17.14 -0.71 -5.52
C LYS A 34 17.99 0.35 -6.23
N GLN A 35 17.71 0.65 -7.50
CA GLN A 35 18.44 1.69 -8.26
C GLN A 35 18.26 3.09 -7.65
N TYR A 36 17.19 3.28 -6.86
CA TYR A 36 16.90 4.51 -6.13
C TYR A 36 17.17 4.38 -4.63
N GLY A 37 17.91 3.35 -4.19
CA GLY A 37 18.16 3.07 -2.77
C GLY A 37 16.93 2.60 -2.00
N LYS A 38 15.84 2.25 -2.68
CA LYS A 38 14.59 1.78 -2.05
C LYS A 38 14.49 0.26 -2.10
N LYS A 39 13.77 -0.32 -1.15
CA LYS A 39 13.49 -1.76 -1.13
C LYS A 39 12.35 -2.15 -2.06
N VAL A 40 11.28 -1.34 -2.09
CA VAL A 40 10.06 -1.57 -2.87
C VAL A 40 9.45 -0.24 -3.34
N PHE A 41 8.67 -0.31 -4.41
CA PHE A 41 7.71 0.72 -4.81
C PHE A 41 6.42 0.53 -4.01
N LYS A 42 5.78 1.63 -3.62
CA LYS A 42 4.44 1.65 -3.02
C LYS A 42 3.50 2.27 -4.03
N ILE A 43 2.53 1.50 -4.51
CA ILE A 43 1.61 1.93 -5.57
C ILE A 43 0.18 1.85 -5.02
N PRO A 44 -0.59 2.94 -5.00
CA PRO A 44 -2.01 2.86 -4.69
C PRO A 44 -2.69 2.06 -5.79
N LYS A 45 -3.44 1.03 -5.40
CA LYS A 45 -4.33 0.33 -6.31
C LYS A 45 -5.52 1.27 -6.50
N SER A 46 -5.53 1.99 -7.62
CA SER A 46 -6.71 2.80 -7.98
C SER A 46 -7.93 1.88 -7.99
N LYS A 47 -9.05 2.44 -7.55
CA LYS A 47 -10.38 1.86 -7.78
C LYS A 47 -10.70 1.89 -9.27
#